data_AF-A0A0P7B5Q5-F1
#
_entry.id   AF-A0A0P7B5Q5-F1
#
_cell.length_a   1.000
_cell.length_b   1.000
_cell.length_c   1.000
_cell.angle_alpha   90.00
_cell.angle_beta   90.00
_cell.angle_gamma   90.00
#
_symmetry.space_group_name_H-M   'P 1'
#
loop_
_entity.id
_entity.type
_entity.pdbx_description
1 polymer ?
#
loop_
_entity_poly.entity_id
_entity_poly.type
_entity_poly.pdbx_seq_one_letter_code
_entity_poly.pdbx_strand_id
1 'polypeptide(L)'
;MDLSLLSDQERDLLITKWYLYGQRGRKPSHRVAPWHWKNHPFVKPVSSSWPVLLNPDQVADLQLGFLPERTRNLLPPLQHAVPDENVISHSLVLLLLELQHPLCVTEDRWFIYAEGPNHRGEVRVHMHESMSGFKQIELVIDAGFQGCGASGEVASIRDIVWETDPCRGLGGMDVVTSKMVAAEVCRRVMGVFLATPDVFLACERLLGSLFY
;
A
#
# COMPACT_ATOMS: atom_id res chain seq x y z
N MET A 1 -7.61 -4.03 20.16
CA MET A 1 -8.88 -3.30 20.08
C MET A 1 -9.97 -4.35 20.06
N ASP A 2 -10.92 -4.28 20.99
CA ASP A 2 -12.01 -5.26 21.08
C ASP A 2 -13.10 -4.90 20.06
N LEU A 3 -13.25 -5.72 19.01
CA LEU A 3 -14.21 -5.49 17.93
C LEU A 3 -15.66 -5.75 18.36
N SER A 4 -15.86 -6.42 19.50
CA SER A 4 -17.21 -6.72 20.03
C SER A 4 -17.91 -5.49 20.62
N LEU A 5 -17.16 -4.42 20.91
CA LEU A 5 -17.67 -3.16 21.44
C LEU A 5 -18.12 -2.17 20.34
N LEU A 6 -17.92 -2.51 19.06
CA LEU A 6 -18.26 -1.66 17.94
C LEU A 6 -19.65 -1.96 17.40
N SER A 7 -20.35 -0.92 16.97
CA SER A 7 -21.59 -1.07 16.18
C SER A 7 -21.30 -1.82 14.87
N ASP A 8 -22.33 -2.45 14.30
CA ASP A 8 -22.17 -3.20 13.04
C ASP A 8 -21.68 -2.28 11.90
N GLN A 9 -22.17 -1.03 11.85
CA GLN A 9 -21.70 -0.03 10.89
C GLN A 9 -20.21 0.30 11.05
N GLU A 10 -19.71 0.47 12.28
CA GLU A 10 -18.29 0.70 12.53
C GLU A 10 -17.44 -0.52 12.16
N ARG A 11 -17.97 -1.73 12.42
CA ARG A 11 -17.31 -2.98 12.07
C ARG A 11 -17.17 -3.12 10.56
N ASP A 12 -18.23 -2.85 9.80
CA ASP A 12 -18.23 -2.90 8.33
C ASP A 12 -17.31 -1.85 7.72
N LEU A 13 -17.29 -0.64 8.29
CA LEU A 13 -16.34 0.41 7.88
C LEU A 13 -14.89 0.02 8.16
N LEU A 14 -14.62 -0.65 9.29
CA LEU A 14 -13.28 -1.15 9.58
C LEU A 14 -12.88 -2.27 8.64
N ILE A 15 -13.77 -3.25 8.39
CA ILE A 15 -13.51 -4.34 7.44
C ILE A 15 -13.24 -3.76 6.05
N THR A 16 -14.05 -2.82 5.60
CA THR A 16 -13.87 -2.14 4.30
C THR A 16 -12.54 -1.39 4.26
N LYS A 17 -12.21 -0.59 5.28
CA LYS A 17 -10.92 0.13 5.32
C LYS A 17 -9.75 -0.82 5.38
N TRP A 18 -9.90 -1.93 6.08
CA TRP A 18 -8.86 -2.94 6.23
C TRP A 18 -8.61 -3.67 4.92
N TYR A 19 -9.69 -4.05 4.23
CA TYR A 19 -9.63 -4.58 2.86
C TYR A 19 -9.01 -3.57 1.89
N LEU A 20 -9.36 -2.28 2.01
CA LEU A 20 -8.87 -1.25 1.10
C LEU A 20 -7.42 -0.83 1.34
N TYR A 21 -6.94 -0.83 2.58
CA TYR A 21 -5.67 -0.21 2.95
C TYR A 21 -4.69 -1.13 3.69
N GLY A 22 -5.09 -2.37 4.02
CA GLY A 22 -4.27 -3.33 4.75
C GLY A 22 -4.17 -3.05 6.26
N GLN A 23 -3.33 -3.82 6.95
CA GLN A 23 -3.00 -3.60 8.35
C GLN A 23 -1.91 -2.53 8.50
N ARG A 24 -1.86 -1.96 9.71
CA ARG A 24 -0.66 -1.25 10.15
C ARG A 24 0.41 -2.29 10.43
N GLY A 25 1.32 -2.52 9.49
CA GLY A 25 2.42 -3.43 9.76
C GLY A 25 3.51 -2.77 10.60
N ARG A 26 4.52 -3.57 10.95
CA ARG A 26 5.63 -3.11 11.78
C ARG A 26 6.53 -2.17 11.00
N LYS A 27 6.96 -1.08 11.64
CA LYS A 27 7.98 -0.19 11.08
C LYS A 27 9.25 -1.01 10.80
N PRO A 28 9.75 -1.04 9.55
CA PRO A 28 10.93 -1.83 9.23
C PRO A 28 12.19 -1.21 9.87
N SER A 29 13.13 -2.08 10.27
CA SER A 29 14.39 -1.65 10.88
C SER A 29 15.42 -1.15 9.88
N HIS A 30 15.17 -1.38 8.59
CA HIS A 30 16.03 -1.03 7.48
C HIS A 30 15.18 -0.64 6.28
N ARG A 31 15.78 0.06 5.31
CA ARG A 31 15.12 0.44 4.08
C ARG A 31 14.67 -0.78 3.28
N VAL A 32 13.40 -0.79 2.90
CA VAL A 32 12.83 -1.77 1.98
C VAL A 32 13.31 -1.45 0.56
N ALA A 33 13.84 -2.46 -0.12
CA ALA A 33 14.36 -2.37 -1.47
C ALA A 33 13.38 -2.96 -2.49
N PRO A 34 13.43 -2.54 -3.78
CA PRO A 34 12.51 -3.04 -4.80
C PRO A 34 12.55 -4.56 -4.97
N TRP A 35 13.72 -5.20 -4.84
CA TRP A 35 13.85 -6.66 -4.98
C TRP A 35 13.29 -7.48 -3.81
N HIS A 36 12.83 -6.85 -2.73
CA HIS A 36 12.17 -7.56 -1.63
C HIS A 36 10.76 -8.05 -1.99
N TRP A 37 10.17 -7.56 -3.09
CA TRP A 37 8.84 -7.97 -3.53
C TRP A 37 8.71 -7.96 -5.05
N LYS A 38 7.67 -8.62 -5.56
CA LYS A 38 7.31 -8.49 -6.98
C LYS A 38 6.85 -7.07 -7.26
N ASN A 39 7.37 -6.47 -8.31
CA ASN A 39 7.03 -5.12 -8.69
C ASN A 39 6.96 -5.02 -10.22
N HIS A 40 5.98 -4.26 -10.69
CA HIS A 40 5.77 -3.93 -12.08
C HIS A 40 5.59 -2.41 -12.17
N PRO A 41 6.26 -1.73 -13.13
CA PRO A 41 6.15 -0.29 -13.27
C PRO A 41 4.77 0.13 -13.79
N PHE A 42 4.53 1.44 -13.81
CA PHE A 42 3.38 2.04 -14.46
C PHE A 42 3.33 1.71 -15.96
N VAL A 43 2.11 1.65 -16.49
CA VAL A 43 1.80 1.53 -17.92
C VAL A 43 1.23 2.84 -18.46
N LYS A 44 0.27 3.46 -17.75
CA LYS A 44 -0.33 4.75 -18.15
C LYS A 44 -0.30 5.73 -16.97
N PRO A 45 0.90 6.23 -16.61
CA PRO A 45 1.04 7.15 -15.49
C PRO A 45 0.46 8.52 -15.84
N VAL A 46 -0.26 9.12 -14.89
CA VAL A 46 -0.65 10.53 -14.90
C VAL A 46 -0.11 11.19 -13.64
N SER A 47 0.26 12.47 -13.72
CA SER A 47 0.84 13.20 -12.60
C SER A 47 0.08 14.48 -12.27
N SER A 48 0.14 14.90 -11.01
CA SER A 48 -0.40 16.18 -10.55
C SER A 48 0.43 16.71 -9.38
N SER A 49 0.54 18.04 -9.28
CA SER A 49 1.22 18.69 -8.17
C SER A 49 0.47 18.49 -6.85
N TRP A 50 1.22 18.24 -5.78
CA TRP A 50 0.69 18.04 -4.44
C TRP A 50 1.66 18.54 -3.36
N PRO A 51 1.79 19.87 -3.20
CA PRO A 51 2.70 20.47 -2.22
C PRO A 51 2.24 20.16 -0.79
N VAL A 52 2.85 19.15 -0.17
CA VAL A 52 2.59 18.77 1.23
C VAL A 52 3.88 18.81 2.01
N LEU A 53 3.94 19.67 3.02
CA LEU A 53 5.10 19.77 3.91
C LEU A 53 5.24 18.49 4.75
N LEU A 54 6.48 18.07 4.94
CA LEU A 54 6.84 16.87 5.70
C LEU A 54 7.78 17.23 6.85
N ASN A 55 7.49 16.67 8.02
CA ASN A 55 8.45 16.69 9.13
C ASN A 55 9.63 15.75 8.84
N PRO A 56 10.83 16.00 9.39
CA PRO A 56 12.00 15.14 9.18
C PRO A 56 11.75 13.66 9.51
N ASP A 57 11.00 13.38 10.59
CA ASP A 57 10.65 12.01 10.99
C ASP A 57 9.77 11.32 9.94
N GLN A 58 8.86 12.06 9.31
CA GLN A 58 7.99 11.54 8.25
C GLN A 58 8.79 11.22 6.99
N VAL A 59 9.80 12.04 6.66
CA VAL A 59 10.71 11.76 5.54
C VAL A 59 11.48 10.47 5.81
N ALA A 60 12.00 10.29 7.02
CA ALA A 60 12.68 9.06 7.41
C ALA A 60 11.77 7.83 7.30
N ASP A 61 10.52 7.94 7.77
CA ASP A 61 9.52 6.86 7.68
C ASP A 61 9.18 6.50 6.23
N LEU A 62 8.95 7.50 5.38
CA LEU A 62 8.71 7.31 3.95
C LEU A 62 9.91 6.66 3.24
N GLN A 63 11.13 7.02 3.62
CA GLN A 63 12.36 6.45 3.07
C GLN A 63 12.61 5.00 3.50
N LEU A 64 12.10 4.59 4.66
CA LEU A 64 12.20 3.20 5.10
C LEU A 64 11.27 2.28 4.29
N GLY A 65 10.13 2.80 3.84
CA GLY A 65 9.13 2.04 3.09
C GLY A 65 8.36 1.05 3.97
N PHE A 66 7.75 0.06 3.33
CA PHE A 66 6.92 -0.94 3.98
C PHE A 66 6.98 -2.28 3.23
N LEU A 67 7.27 -3.34 3.97
CA LEU A 67 7.25 -4.69 3.44
C LEU A 67 6.06 -5.43 4.07
N PRO A 68 5.11 -5.95 3.29
CA PRO A 68 4.05 -6.82 3.79
C PRO A 68 4.63 -7.91 4.68
N GLU A 69 4.00 -8.17 5.82
CA GLU A 69 4.30 -9.40 6.53
C GLU A 69 3.81 -10.56 5.66
N ARG A 70 4.71 -11.11 4.83
CA ARG A 70 4.49 -12.42 4.19
C ARG A 70 4.02 -13.33 5.30
N THR A 71 2.85 -13.93 5.09
CA THR A 71 2.37 -15.22 5.58
C THR A 71 3.50 -16.12 6.10
N ARG A 72 4.09 -15.75 7.25
CA ARG A 72 5.15 -16.50 7.94
C ARG A 72 4.64 -17.86 8.39
N ASN A 73 3.32 -18.06 8.31
CA ASN A 73 2.55 -19.12 8.91
C ASN A 73 1.68 -19.91 7.91
N LEU A 74 1.69 -19.63 6.59
CA LEU A 74 0.86 -20.40 5.62
C LEU A 74 1.59 -21.50 4.85
N LEU A 75 2.86 -21.76 5.16
CA LEU A 75 3.48 -23.04 4.81
C LEU A 75 4.12 -23.61 6.08
N PRO A 76 3.67 -24.77 6.61
CA PRO A 76 4.54 -25.53 7.48
C PRO A 76 5.82 -25.84 6.68
N PRO A 77 7.00 -25.87 7.34
CA PRO A 77 8.18 -26.41 6.68
C PRO A 77 7.81 -27.81 6.20
N LEU A 78 7.91 -28.07 4.89
CA LEU A 78 7.85 -29.42 4.33
C LEU A 78 9.10 -30.16 4.82
N GLN A 79 9.08 -30.55 6.08
CA GLN A 79 9.99 -31.49 6.70
C GLN A 79 9.13 -32.62 7.21
N HIS A 80 9.11 -33.69 6.41
CA HIS A 80 8.66 -35.03 6.75
C HIS A 80 7.14 -35.25 6.87
N ALA A 81 6.49 -35.42 5.72
CA ALA A 81 5.47 -36.45 5.59
C ALA A 81 5.60 -37.07 4.19
N VAL A 82 6.06 -38.32 4.14
CA VAL A 82 5.82 -39.23 3.01
C VAL A 82 4.46 -39.84 3.30
N PRO A 83 3.39 -39.56 2.53
CA PRO A 83 2.21 -40.39 2.54
C PRO A 83 2.27 -41.35 1.37
N ASP A 84 2.01 -42.60 1.72
CA ASP A 84 1.77 -43.75 0.88
C ASP A 84 0.84 -43.44 -0.32
N GLU A 85 1.06 -44.15 -1.43
CA GLU A 85 0.30 -43.99 -2.66
C GLU A 85 -1.19 -44.32 -2.44
N ASN A 86 -2.02 -43.30 -2.26
CA ASN A 86 -3.45 -43.41 -2.52
C ASN A 86 -4.03 -42.08 -3.00
N VAL A 87 -4.43 -42.12 -4.27
CA VAL A 87 -5.24 -41.19 -5.06
C VAL A 87 -5.97 -40.12 -4.24
N ILE A 88 -5.31 -38.99 -4.00
CA ILE A 88 -6.00 -37.73 -3.76
C ILE A 88 -6.38 -37.19 -5.14
N SER A 89 -7.68 -37.24 -5.44
CA SER A 89 -8.26 -36.75 -6.68
C SER A 89 -7.75 -35.34 -7.01
N HIS A 90 -7.29 -35.15 -8.25
CA HIS A 90 -6.87 -33.85 -8.78
C HIS A 90 -7.97 -32.77 -8.60
N SER A 91 -9.24 -33.19 -8.52
CA SER A 91 -10.39 -32.33 -8.23
C SER A 91 -10.43 -31.80 -6.79
N LEU A 92 -9.86 -32.50 -5.80
CA LEU A 92 -9.74 -32.00 -4.42
C LEU A 92 -8.61 -30.98 -4.27
N VAL A 93 -7.54 -31.11 -5.06
CA VAL A 93 -6.48 -30.10 -5.15
C VAL A 93 -7.01 -28.82 -5.80
N LEU A 94 -7.84 -28.94 -6.84
CA LEU A 94 -8.52 -27.78 -7.43
C LEU A 94 -9.61 -27.21 -6.54
N LEU A 95 -10.40 -28.02 -5.82
CA LEU A 95 -11.35 -27.52 -4.82
C LEU A 95 -10.67 -26.86 -3.63
N LEU A 96 -9.47 -27.30 -3.23
CA LEU A 96 -8.65 -26.61 -2.23
C LEU A 96 -8.02 -25.32 -2.79
N LEU A 97 -7.71 -25.25 -4.09
CA LEU A 97 -7.28 -24.03 -4.78
C LEU A 97 -8.44 -23.04 -5.04
N GLU A 98 -9.68 -23.53 -5.20
CA GLU A 98 -10.88 -22.71 -5.42
C GLU A 98 -11.57 -22.29 -4.11
N LEU A 99 -11.48 -23.09 -3.03
CA LEU A 99 -11.95 -22.72 -1.67
C LEU A 99 -10.93 -21.90 -0.88
N GLN A 100 -9.69 -21.81 -1.36
CA GLN A 100 -8.81 -20.67 -1.11
C GLN A 100 -9.27 -19.58 -2.11
N HIS A 101 -10.25 -18.72 -1.85
CA HIS A 101 -10.08 -17.51 -1.03
C HIS A 101 -11.45 -16.79 -0.91
N PRO A 102 -12.09 -16.86 0.27
CA PRO A 102 -12.71 -15.65 0.82
C PRO A 102 -11.99 -15.16 2.09
N LEU A 103 -10.90 -15.82 2.52
CA LEU A 103 -10.32 -15.60 3.85
C LEU A 103 -8.78 -15.53 3.94
N CYS A 104 -8.01 -15.43 2.84
CA CYS A 104 -6.67 -14.79 2.94
C CYS A 104 -6.84 -13.27 2.95
N VAL A 105 -7.59 -12.85 3.96
CA VAL A 105 -7.76 -11.47 4.40
C VAL A 105 -6.36 -11.01 4.91
N THR A 106 -5.45 -11.91 5.29
CA THR A 106 -4.19 -11.65 6.00
C THR A 106 -3.02 -10.99 5.24
N GLU A 107 -3.11 -10.69 3.94
CA GLU A 107 -1.99 -10.02 3.26
C GLU A 107 -2.12 -8.50 3.35
N ASP A 108 -1.09 -7.82 3.84
CA ASP A 108 -1.01 -6.37 3.72
C ASP A 108 -1.08 -6.00 2.23
N ARG A 109 -2.08 -5.20 1.86
CA ARG A 109 -2.36 -4.83 0.47
C ARG A 109 -1.21 -4.08 -0.23
N TRP A 110 -0.29 -3.50 0.54
CA TRP A 110 0.66 -2.54 0.03
C TRP A 110 2.10 -3.02 0.21
N PHE A 111 2.89 -2.97 -0.87
CA PHE A 111 4.34 -3.02 -0.83
C PHE A 111 4.88 -1.62 -1.17
N ILE A 112 5.75 -1.08 -0.32
CA ILE A 112 6.27 0.28 -0.47
C ILE A 112 7.79 0.27 -0.33
N TYR A 113 8.48 0.90 -1.28
CA TYR A 113 9.91 1.16 -1.16
C TYR A 113 10.23 2.59 -1.59
N ALA A 114 11.42 3.07 -1.24
CA ALA A 114 11.87 4.39 -1.61
C ALA A 114 13.25 4.37 -2.29
N GLU A 115 13.37 5.12 -3.38
CA GLU A 115 14.62 5.41 -4.06
C GLU A 115 15.11 6.82 -3.71
N GLY A 116 16.43 7.01 -3.69
CA GLY A 116 17.06 8.29 -3.36
C GLY A 116 17.34 8.50 -1.86
N PRO A 117 17.70 9.71 -1.41
CA PRO A 117 17.77 10.93 -2.23
C PRO A 117 18.80 10.81 -3.36
N ASN A 118 18.46 11.30 -4.55
CA ASN A 118 19.41 11.40 -5.66
C ASN A 118 20.31 12.64 -5.53
N HIS A 119 21.14 12.93 -6.53
CA HIS A 119 22.05 14.10 -6.53
C HIS A 119 21.34 15.47 -6.46
N ARG A 120 20.01 15.51 -6.57
CA ARG A 120 19.18 16.71 -6.41
C ARG A 120 18.42 16.74 -5.09
N GLY A 121 18.62 15.75 -4.21
CA GLY A 121 17.83 15.61 -2.98
C GLY A 121 16.42 15.05 -3.21
N GLU A 122 16.11 14.54 -4.40
CA GLU A 122 14.79 13.97 -4.70
C GLU A 122 14.72 12.52 -4.20
N VAL A 123 13.66 12.21 -3.45
CA VAL A 123 13.28 10.87 -3.04
C VAL A 123 12.01 10.47 -3.78
N ARG A 124 11.95 9.22 -4.25
CA ARG A 124 10.75 8.65 -4.86
C ARG A 124 10.23 7.52 -4.01
N VAL A 125 8.98 7.61 -3.58
CA VAL A 125 8.31 6.56 -2.83
C VAL A 125 7.36 5.83 -3.76
N HIS A 126 7.52 4.53 -3.89
CA HIS A 126 6.80 3.70 -4.83
C HIS A 126 5.85 2.78 -4.06
N MET A 127 4.55 2.90 -4.33
CA MET A 127 3.50 2.12 -3.69
C MET A 127 2.92 1.13 -4.70
N HIS A 128 3.05 -0.14 -4.39
CA HIS A 128 2.58 -1.26 -5.19
C HIS A 128 1.48 -1.99 -4.45
N GLU A 129 0.53 -2.51 -5.21
CA GLU A 129 -0.42 -3.50 -4.70
C GLU A 129 0.32 -4.84 -4.56
N SER A 130 0.28 -5.44 -3.37
CA SER A 130 1.17 -6.55 -2.99
C SER A 130 0.82 -7.85 -3.73
N MET A 131 -0.47 -8.11 -3.99
CA MET A 131 -0.95 -9.33 -4.63
C MET A 131 -0.64 -9.40 -6.12
N SER A 132 -0.64 -8.29 -6.84
CA SER A 132 -0.33 -8.21 -8.27
C SER A 132 1.11 -7.75 -8.51
N GLY A 133 1.66 -6.95 -7.60
CA GLY A 133 2.91 -6.22 -7.79
C GLY A 133 2.77 -4.95 -8.64
N PHE A 134 1.57 -4.61 -9.12
CA PHE A 134 1.36 -3.43 -9.95
C PHE A 134 1.54 -2.14 -9.15
N LYS A 135 2.36 -1.24 -9.67
CA LYS A 135 2.55 0.09 -9.10
C LYS A 135 1.25 0.89 -9.23
N GLN A 136 0.79 1.43 -8.12
CA GLN A 136 -0.45 2.22 -8.07
C GLN A 136 -0.14 3.70 -7.94
N ILE A 137 0.83 4.05 -7.10
CA ILE A 137 1.15 5.42 -6.73
C ILE A 137 2.66 5.59 -6.63
N GLU A 138 3.17 6.74 -7.07
CA GLU A 138 4.50 7.25 -6.77
C GLU A 138 4.39 8.66 -6.19
N LEU A 139 5.10 8.90 -5.09
CA LEU A 139 5.28 10.24 -4.53
C LEU A 139 6.68 10.73 -4.87
N VAL A 140 6.76 11.94 -5.42
CA VAL A 140 8.01 12.63 -5.67
C VAL A 140 8.23 13.64 -4.56
N ILE A 141 9.27 13.44 -3.76
CA ILE A 141 9.57 14.22 -2.56
C ILE A 141 10.84 15.03 -2.81
N ASP A 142 10.79 16.33 -2.53
CA ASP A 142 11.99 17.10 -2.29
C ASP A 142 12.39 16.94 -0.82
N ALA A 143 13.39 16.09 -0.56
CA ALA A 143 13.94 15.88 0.77
C ALA A 143 15.22 16.70 1.00
N GLY A 144 15.74 17.33 -0.08
CA GLY A 144 17.03 17.98 -0.16
C GLY A 144 18.17 17.18 0.48
N PHE A 145 19.03 17.86 1.23
CA PHE A 145 20.17 17.26 1.92
C PHE A 145 20.06 17.57 3.42
N GLN A 146 20.23 16.55 4.27
CA GLN A 146 20.09 16.65 5.74
C GLN A 146 18.69 17.01 6.26
N GLY A 147 17.63 16.83 5.48
CA GLY A 147 16.24 17.08 5.91
C GLY A 147 15.75 18.50 5.65
N CYS A 148 16.59 19.36 5.07
CA CYS A 148 16.18 20.60 4.43
C CYS A 148 16.10 20.33 2.93
N GLY A 149 14.97 20.66 2.28
CA GLY A 149 14.71 20.59 0.84
C GLY A 149 15.82 21.21 -0.01
N ALA A 150 15.83 20.96 -1.31
CA ALA A 150 16.93 21.34 -2.20
C ALA A 150 17.20 22.86 -2.21
N SER A 151 16.17 23.67 -1.95
CA SER A 151 16.23 25.14 -1.78
C SER A 151 16.67 25.61 -0.39
N GLY A 152 16.88 24.69 0.57
CA GLY A 152 17.02 24.99 2.00
C GLY A 152 15.69 25.09 2.75
N GLU A 153 14.56 24.85 2.08
CA GLU A 153 13.22 24.86 2.68
C GLU A 153 12.90 23.56 3.42
N VAL A 154 11.70 23.44 3.98
CA VAL A 154 11.25 22.19 4.62
C VAL A 154 10.98 21.14 3.54
N ALA A 155 11.32 19.88 3.82
CA ALA A 155 11.03 18.77 2.92
C ALA A 155 9.54 18.73 2.56
N SER A 156 9.21 18.41 1.30
CA SER A 156 7.83 18.36 0.85
C SER A 156 7.59 17.34 -0.26
N ILE A 157 6.36 16.81 -0.31
CA ILE A 157 5.86 16.14 -1.51
C ILE A 157 5.66 17.22 -2.57
N ARG A 158 6.20 17.01 -3.77
CA ARG A 158 6.02 17.91 -4.92
C ARG A 158 4.92 17.42 -5.83
N ASP A 159 4.97 16.14 -6.18
CA ASP A 159 4.08 15.53 -7.16
C ASP A 159 3.60 14.16 -6.69
N ILE A 160 2.39 13.82 -7.13
CA ILE A 160 1.86 12.46 -7.11
C ILE A 160 1.72 11.97 -8.55
N VAL A 161 2.15 10.73 -8.79
CA VAL A 161 1.95 10.01 -10.04
C VAL A 161 1.13 8.78 -9.75
N TRP A 162 0.12 8.47 -10.57
CA TRP A 162 -0.72 7.29 -10.38
C TRP A 162 -1.03 6.57 -11.68
N GLU A 163 -1.41 5.30 -11.55
CA GLU A 163 -1.81 4.45 -12.67
C GLU A 163 -3.26 4.72 -13.09
N THR A 164 -3.48 4.85 -14.41
CA THR A 164 -4.83 5.04 -14.99
C THR A 164 -5.27 3.89 -15.89
N ASP A 165 -4.40 2.92 -16.18
CA ASP A 165 -4.78 1.75 -16.94
C ASP A 165 -5.84 0.92 -16.19
N PRO A 166 -7.03 0.65 -16.79
CA PRO A 166 -8.13 0.01 -16.08
C PRO A 166 -7.84 -1.45 -15.68
N CYS A 167 -6.87 -2.11 -16.31
CA CYS A 167 -6.49 -3.48 -15.97
C CYS A 167 -5.45 -3.54 -14.85
N ARG A 168 -4.89 -2.40 -14.42
CA ARG A 168 -3.78 -2.35 -13.46
C ARG A 168 -4.00 -1.37 -12.32
N GLY A 169 -4.70 -0.27 -12.57
CA GLY A 169 -5.01 0.77 -11.60
C GLY A 169 -6.13 0.35 -10.65
N LEU A 170 -6.26 1.08 -9.54
CA LEU A 170 -7.37 0.95 -8.59
C LEU A 170 -8.68 1.57 -9.13
N GLY A 171 -9.14 1.13 -10.30
CA GLY A 171 -10.48 1.47 -10.82
C GLY A 171 -10.66 2.92 -11.29
N GLY A 172 -9.83 3.39 -12.23
CA GLY A 172 -10.04 4.68 -12.89
C GLY A 172 -9.92 5.89 -11.96
N MET A 173 -8.95 5.85 -11.05
CA MET A 173 -8.74 6.93 -10.06
C MET A 173 -8.51 8.29 -10.72
N ASP A 174 -9.22 9.29 -10.21
CA ASP A 174 -8.92 10.70 -10.46
C ASP A 174 -7.85 11.22 -9.49
N VAL A 175 -7.45 12.48 -9.66
CA VAL A 175 -6.44 13.13 -8.82
C VAL A 175 -6.84 13.20 -7.34
N VAL A 176 -8.12 13.43 -7.05
CA VAL A 176 -8.62 13.56 -5.67
C VAL A 176 -8.53 12.22 -4.96
N THR A 177 -9.04 11.18 -5.62
CA THR A 177 -8.99 9.79 -5.15
C THR A 177 -7.56 9.33 -4.93
N SER A 178 -6.66 9.62 -5.89
CA SER A 178 -5.26 9.21 -5.79
C SER A 178 -4.54 9.84 -4.59
N LYS A 179 -4.75 11.14 -4.34
CA LYS A 179 -4.19 11.83 -3.16
C LYS A 179 -4.75 11.28 -1.85
N MET A 180 -6.05 10.98 -1.81
CA MET A 180 -6.65 10.36 -0.63
C MET A 180 -6.11 8.96 -0.36
N VAL A 181 -6.01 8.12 -1.39
CA VAL A 181 -5.46 6.77 -1.25
C VAL A 181 -4.02 6.87 -0.76
N ALA A 182 -3.18 7.71 -1.37
CA ALA A 182 -1.81 7.93 -0.94
C ALA A 182 -1.72 8.35 0.54
N ALA A 183 -2.53 9.33 0.96
CA ALA A 183 -2.54 9.81 2.34
C ALA A 183 -2.99 8.73 3.33
N GLU A 184 -4.02 7.96 2.98
CA GLU A 184 -4.56 6.92 3.85
C GLU A 184 -3.60 5.73 3.96
N VAL A 185 -2.93 5.36 2.86
CA VAL A 185 -1.85 4.36 2.85
C VAL A 185 -0.70 4.84 3.73
N CYS A 186 -0.21 6.07 3.54
CA CYS A 186 0.84 6.64 4.38
C CYS A 186 0.47 6.59 5.87
N ARG A 187 -0.75 6.99 6.20
CA ARG A 187 -1.24 7.06 7.58
C ARG A 187 -1.36 5.68 8.21
N ARG A 188 -1.95 4.71 7.51
CA ARG A 188 -2.24 3.38 8.06
C ARG A 188 -1.03 2.47 8.03
N VAL A 189 -0.35 2.42 6.90
CA VAL A 189 0.73 1.45 6.64
C VAL A 189 2.04 1.95 7.26
N MET A 190 2.35 3.24 7.10
CA MET A 190 3.63 3.81 7.53
C MET A 190 3.52 4.68 8.79
N GLY A 191 2.31 5.02 9.24
CA GLY A 191 2.12 5.95 10.36
C GLY A 191 2.37 7.43 10.02
N VAL A 192 2.43 7.77 8.73
CA VAL A 192 2.75 9.11 8.22
C VAL A 192 1.48 9.88 7.88
N PHE A 193 1.26 11.01 8.54
CA PHE A 193 0.10 11.88 8.31
C PHE A 193 0.37 12.91 7.21
N LEU A 194 -0.31 12.78 6.07
CA LEU A 194 -0.25 13.75 4.98
C LEU A 194 -1.47 14.67 5.00
N ALA A 195 -1.28 15.94 4.67
CA ALA A 195 -2.40 16.86 4.47
C ALA A 195 -3.19 16.46 3.21
N THR A 196 -4.45 16.09 3.40
CA THR A 196 -5.39 15.82 2.31
C THR A 196 -6.21 17.06 2.00
N PRO A 197 -6.58 17.31 0.72
CA PRO A 197 -7.70 18.20 0.42
C PRO A 197 -8.96 17.68 1.14
N ASP A 198 -9.79 18.58 1.68
CA ASP A 198 -10.87 18.31 2.64
C ASP A 198 -11.55 16.94 2.49
N VAL A 199 -11.32 16.08 3.50
CA VAL A 199 -11.71 14.66 3.57
C VAL A 199 -13.22 14.43 3.45
N PHE A 200 -14.02 15.44 3.75
CA PHE A 200 -15.46 15.31 3.94
C PHE A 200 -16.20 14.98 2.63
N LEU A 201 -15.79 15.54 1.49
CA LEU A 201 -16.53 15.36 0.22
C LEU A 201 -16.27 14.04 -0.50
N ALA A 202 -15.18 13.35 -0.21
CA ALA A 202 -14.69 12.27 -1.06
C ALA A 202 -14.83 10.88 -0.44
N CYS A 203 -14.96 10.77 0.90
CA CYS A 203 -15.44 9.55 1.55
C CYS A 203 -16.85 9.16 1.08
N GLU A 204 -17.75 10.12 0.85
CA GLU A 204 -19.09 9.82 0.32
C GLU A 204 -19.04 9.29 -1.12
N ARG A 205 -18.12 9.77 -1.95
CA ARG A 205 -17.99 9.32 -3.35
C ARG A 205 -17.43 7.91 -3.48
N LEU A 206 -16.42 7.57 -2.67
CA LEU A 206 -15.81 6.24 -2.68
C LEU A 206 -16.72 5.17 -2.08
N LEU A 207 -17.53 5.53 -1.07
CA LEU A 207 -18.51 4.61 -0.51
C LEU A 207 -19.75 4.51 -1.41
N GLY A 208 -20.18 5.60 -2.05
CA GLY A 208 -21.35 5.61 -2.93
C GLY A 208 -21.19 4.83 -4.25
N SER A 209 -19.97 4.71 -4.78
CA SER A 209 -19.72 4.01 -6.06
C SER A 209 -19.54 2.50 -5.95
N LEU A 210 -19.41 1.95 -4.73
CA LEU A 210 -19.27 0.50 -4.49
C LEU A 210 -20.61 -0.22 -4.24
N PHE A 211 -21.73 0.50 -4.21
CA PHE A 211 -23.08 -0.03 -3.95
C PHE A 211 -24.06 0.14 -5.13
N TYR A 212 -23.56 0.42 -6.34
CA TYR A 212 -24.36 0.45 -7.58
C TYR A 212 -23.80 -0.50 -8.64
#